data_AF-A0A520HNR9-F1
#
_entry.id   AF-A0A520HNR9-F1
#
_cell.length_a   1.000
_cell.length_b   1.000
_cell.length_c   1.000
_cell.angle_alpha   90.00
_cell.angle_beta   90.00
_cell.angle_gamma   90.00
#
_symmetry.space_group_name_H-M   'P 1'
#
loop_
_entity.id
_entity.type
_entity.pdbx_description
1 polymer ?
#
loop_
_entity_poly.entity_id
_entity_poly.type
_entity_poly.pdbx_seq_one_letter_code
_entity_poly.pdbx_strand_id
1 'polypeptide(L)'
;DGNVYWVEVRDTAAMYKIRPRKASLTIYFSGKPRKAVRPPWDGGWIWKKDKLGNPWMSVACQGLGASVWYPCKDIQSDEPDNGATLRITVADSLTAVGNGRLKQTIKNGNGTSTWQWEVTSPINSYNIVPYIGKYAHFNEKYKGEAGMLDMDYWVLAYDLDSARKQFKDAPRMMKAFEYWFGPYPFYKDGYKLVQAPHLGMEHQSAVAYGNQFKNGYLGRDLSGTGWGLKWDFIIVHESGHEWFANNITTKDIADMWVHEGFTNYSESLFTDYYYGKEAGNEYARGTRRNISNDIPVIGIYGVNKEGSGDMYYKAGNMLHSIRQVIGDVKFRTILRGLNKTYYHKTVTTKEIEDYISKNAKTDFSKVFDQYLRTTQIPTLEYKVDGYSLKYRYINCVPGFNLPLKIHFKTDQWIKPTTEWKTLSLYPEGPTDFSIDPNFLINKQ
;
A
#
# COMPACT_ATOMS: atom_id res chain seq x y z
N ASP A 1 26.16 -21.63 4.91
CA ASP A 1 26.22 -20.15 4.94
C ASP A 1 25.73 -19.47 6.23
N GLY A 2 25.79 -20.12 7.40
CA GLY A 2 25.75 -19.46 8.72
C GLY A 2 24.47 -18.72 9.15
N ASN A 3 23.55 -18.41 8.23
CA ASN A 3 22.38 -17.55 8.48
C ASN A 3 21.04 -18.29 8.37
N VAL A 4 21.07 -19.60 8.14
CA VAL A 4 19.88 -20.44 8.03
C VAL A 4 20.09 -21.69 8.87
N TYR A 5 19.18 -21.92 9.81
CA TYR A 5 19.08 -23.19 10.53
C TYR A 5 18.03 -24.04 9.82
N TRP A 6 18.48 -25.04 9.07
CA TRP A 6 17.60 -26.01 8.45
C TRP A 6 17.10 -26.99 9.51
N VAL A 7 15.78 -27.03 9.69
CA VAL A 7 15.14 -28.07 10.50
C VAL A 7 14.74 -29.20 9.55
N GLU A 8 15.59 -30.22 9.43
CA GLU A 8 15.27 -31.42 8.66
C GLU A 8 14.30 -32.30 9.44
N VAL A 9 13.10 -32.50 8.88
CA VAL A 9 12.17 -33.51 9.37
C VAL A 9 12.72 -34.87 8.95
N ARG A 10 13.44 -35.54 9.85
CA ARG A 10 14.26 -36.75 9.63
C ARG A 10 13.56 -37.98 9.05
N ASP A 11 12.27 -37.92 8.75
CA ASP A 11 11.53 -39.06 8.23
C ASP A 11 10.41 -38.62 7.28
N THR A 12 10.65 -38.74 5.98
CA THR A 12 9.65 -38.52 4.92
C THR A 12 8.49 -39.52 4.99
N ALA A 13 8.67 -40.71 5.59
CA ALA A 13 7.58 -41.64 5.89
C ALA A 13 6.78 -41.22 7.13
N ALA A 14 7.36 -40.43 8.04
CA ALA A 14 6.65 -39.83 9.16
C ALA A 14 5.75 -38.66 8.76
N MET A 15 5.94 -38.02 7.58
CA MET A 15 5.03 -36.97 7.11
C MET A 15 3.57 -37.43 7.05
N TYR A 16 3.32 -38.71 6.70
CA TYR A 16 1.98 -39.31 6.70
C TYR A 16 1.46 -39.66 8.10
N LYS A 17 2.34 -39.65 9.13
CA LYS A 17 2.02 -39.90 10.54
C LYS A 17 1.93 -38.60 11.37
N ILE A 18 2.48 -37.49 10.87
CA ILE A 18 2.35 -36.18 11.50
C ILE A 18 0.90 -35.72 11.31
N ARG A 19 0.10 -35.93 12.36
CA ARG A 19 -1.21 -35.30 12.45
C ARG A 19 -1.01 -33.82 12.79
N PRO A 20 -1.73 -32.89 12.14
CA PRO A 20 -1.72 -31.48 12.52
C PRO A 20 -2.04 -31.35 14.02
N ARG A 21 -1.11 -30.77 14.78
CA ARG A 21 -1.29 -30.48 16.20
C ARG A 21 -0.58 -29.18 16.53
N LYS A 22 -1.07 -28.48 17.56
CA LYS A 22 -0.34 -27.35 18.13
C LYS A 22 0.94 -27.86 18.78
N ALA A 23 2.06 -27.21 18.47
CA ALA A 23 3.35 -27.43 19.10
C ALA A 23 3.96 -26.06 19.41
N SER A 24 4.85 -26.00 20.40
CA SER A 24 5.62 -24.80 20.71
C SER A 24 7.10 -25.04 20.43
N LEU A 25 7.76 -23.98 19.97
CA LEU A 25 9.20 -23.93 19.79
C LEU A 25 9.70 -22.65 20.47
N THR A 26 10.68 -22.80 21.36
CA THR A 26 11.35 -21.67 22.01
C THR A 26 12.76 -21.56 21.45
N ILE A 27 13.08 -20.42 20.85
CA ILE A 27 14.40 -20.13 20.29
C ILE A 27 15.04 -19.01 21.11
N TYR A 28 16.23 -19.27 21.64
CA TYR A 28 17.08 -18.25 22.25
C TYR A 28 18.18 -17.90 21.25
N PHE A 29 18.31 -16.62 20.94
CA PHE A 29 19.33 -16.12 20.02
C PHE A 29 19.89 -14.79 20.53
N SER A 30 21.12 -14.48 20.13
CA SER A 30 21.77 -13.20 20.42
C SER A 30 22.75 -12.87 19.29
N GLY A 31 23.04 -11.59 19.10
CA GLY A 31 23.96 -11.17 18.04
C GLY A 31 23.88 -9.67 17.77
N LYS A 32 24.59 -9.26 16.71
CA LYS A 32 24.52 -7.90 16.16
C LYS A 32 23.72 -7.97 14.87
N PRO A 33 22.48 -7.46 14.82
CA PRO A 33 21.67 -7.55 13.61
C PRO A 33 22.28 -6.67 12.51
N ARG A 34 21.99 -6.99 11.25
CA ARG A 34 22.45 -6.20 10.10
C ARG A 34 21.95 -4.77 10.23
N LYS A 35 22.85 -3.81 10.01
CA LYS A 35 22.50 -2.39 9.91
C LYS A 35 21.93 -2.09 8.52
N ALA A 36 20.84 -1.34 8.47
CA ALA A 36 20.27 -0.85 7.22
C ALA A 36 21.26 0.06 6.47
N VAL A 37 21.35 -0.12 5.15
CA VAL A 37 22.22 0.69 4.29
C VAL A 37 21.48 1.93 3.81
N ARG A 38 20.24 1.77 3.35
CA ARG A 38 19.39 2.84 2.80
C ARG A 38 17.93 2.64 3.21
N PRO A 39 17.59 2.83 4.49
CA PRO A 39 16.24 2.57 4.98
C PRO A 39 15.22 3.55 4.38
N PRO A 40 13.99 3.08 4.05
CA PRO A 40 13.50 1.71 4.24
C PRO A 40 13.91 0.71 3.13
N TRP A 41 14.43 1.17 1.99
CA TRP A 41 14.64 0.36 0.77
C TRP A 41 15.79 -0.66 0.80
N ASP A 42 16.82 -0.47 1.63
CA ASP A 42 17.82 -1.50 1.97
C ASP A 42 17.85 -1.63 3.49
N GLY A 43 17.10 -2.64 3.95
CA GLY A 43 16.61 -2.80 5.30
C GLY A 43 17.60 -3.38 6.32
N GLY A 44 17.07 -3.60 7.51
CA GLY A 44 17.79 -3.98 8.72
C GLY A 44 17.58 -2.97 9.83
N TRP A 45 18.41 -3.04 10.87
CA TRP A 45 18.34 -2.12 12.00
C TRP A 45 18.87 -0.74 11.64
N ILE A 46 18.12 0.27 12.05
CA ILE A 46 18.39 1.67 11.85
C ILE A 46 18.87 2.23 13.18
N TRP A 47 20.17 2.53 13.26
CA TRP A 47 20.80 3.12 14.43
C TRP A 47 21.10 4.60 14.16
N LYS A 48 20.24 5.50 14.64
CA LYS A 48 20.43 6.95 14.54
C LYS A 48 20.51 7.60 15.93
N LYS A 49 20.91 8.88 15.92
CA LYS A 49 20.71 9.79 17.03
C LYS A 49 19.68 10.84 16.61
N ASP A 50 18.87 11.27 17.56
CA ASP A 50 17.96 12.38 17.37
C ASP A 50 18.72 13.73 17.37
N LYS A 51 18.02 14.85 17.15
CA LYS A 51 18.65 16.19 17.08
C LYS A 51 19.28 16.66 18.40
N LEU A 52 18.97 16.00 19.51
CA LEU A 52 19.53 16.26 20.84
C LEU A 52 20.63 15.23 21.21
N GLY A 53 20.99 14.34 20.29
CA GLY A 53 22.01 13.31 20.48
C GLY A 53 21.52 12.06 21.21
N ASN A 54 20.23 11.92 21.52
CA ASN A 54 19.69 10.71 22.16
C ASN A 54 19.61 9.55 21.16
N PRO A 55 19.71 8.28 21.61
CA PRO A 55 19.45 7.12 20.76
C PRO A 55 18.06 7.18 20.13
N TRP A 56 18.00 6.94 18.82
CA TRP A 56 16.75 6.84 18.06
C TRP A 56 16.84 5.73 17.02
N MET A 57 16.08 4.67 17.22
CA MET A 57 16.33 3.38 16.60
C MET A 57 15.02 2.72 16.17
N SER A 58 15.08 2.00 15.07
CA SER A 58 13.98 1.15 14.59
C SER A 58 14.54 0.08 13.64
N VAL A 59 13.66 -0.70 13.03
CA VAL A 59 13.96 -1.64 11.95
C VAL A 59 13.01 -1.36 10.79
N ALA A 60 13.50 -1.52 9.56
CA ALA A 60 12.66 -1.58 8.36
C ALA A 60 13.23 -2.71 7.50
N CYS A 61 12.41 -3.69 7.12
CA CYS A 61 12.94 -4.94 6.54
C CYS A 61 12.05 -5.59 5.48
N GLN A 62 11.07 -4.88 4.91
CA GLN A 62 10.34 -5.40 3.74
C GLN A 62 11.31 -5.68 2.58
N GLY A 63 11.03 -6.74 1.82
CA GLY A 63 11.91 -7.26 0.77
C GLY A 63 13.11 -8.06 1.31
N LEU A 64 13.92 -7.47 2.20
CA LEU A 64 15.07 -8.16 2.82
C LEU A 64 14.64 -9.32 3.72
N GLY A 65 13.52 -9.15 4.41
CA GLY A 65 12.94 -10.13 5.32
C GLY A 65 13.26 -9.90 6.79
N ALA A 66 12.33 -10.34 7.65
CA ALA A 66 12.39 -10.22 9.11
C ALA A 66 13.50 -11.07 9.74
N SER A 67 13.93 -12.14 9.06
CA SER A 67 15.02 -13.04 9.48
C SER A 67 16.35 -12.32 9.67
N VAL A 68 16.49 -11.11 9.13
CA VAL A 68 17.64 -10.23 9.33
C VAL A 68 17.89 -9.86 10.81
N TRP A 69 16.86 -9.96 11.68
CA TRP A 69 17.01 -9.58 13.08
C TRP A 69 16.33 -10.49 14.11
N TYR A 70 15.40 -11.37 13.71
CA TYR A 70 14.88 -12.39 14.62
C TYR A 70 14.53 -13.69 13.89
N PRO A 71 14.57 -14.85 14.56
CA PRO A 71 14.18 -16.13 13.97
C PRO A 71 12.68 -16.14 13.64
N CYS A 72 12.36 -16.31 12.36
CA CYS A 72 10.99 -16.45 11.88
C CYS A 72 10.93 -17.30 10.61
N LYS A 73 9.72 -17.75 10.25
CA LYS A 73 9.44 -18.27 8.92
C LYS A 73 9.23 -17.08 7.99
N ASP A 74 10.33 -16.63 7.41
CA ASP A 74 10.42 -15.38 6.64
C ASP A 74 9.93 -15.58 5.20
N ILE A 75 8.63 -15.79 5.06
CA ILE A 75 7.95 -15.81 3.77
C ILE A 75 6.73 -14.88 3.85
N GLN A 76 6.48 -14.12 2.79
CA GLN A 76 5.44 -13.10 2.80
C GLN A 76 4.03 -13.67 3.06
N SER A 77 3.76 -14.90 2.63
CA SER A 77 2.47 -15.56 2.79
C SER A 77 2.20 -16.12 4.20
N ASP A 78 3.16 -16.04 5.14
CA ASP A 78 3.03 -16.64 6.47
C ASP A 78 2.85 -15.56 7.54
N GLU A 79 1.70 -15.60 8.19
CA GLU A 79 1.32 -14.66 9.24
C GLU A 79 0.87 -15.47 10.47
N PRO A 80 1.29 -15.10 11.70
CA PRO A 80 0.77 -15.73 12.90
C PRO A 80 -0.73 -15.44 13.05
N ASP A 81 -1.58 -16.45 12.93
CA ASP A 81 -3.06 -16.30 12.97
C ASP A 81 -3.60 -15.56 14.21
N ASN A 82 -2.88 -15.64 15.34
CA ASN A 82 -3.27 -15.04 16.63
C ASN A 82 -2.39 -13.85 17.00
N GLY A 83 -1.76 -13.21 16.01
CA GLY A 83 -0.89 -12.06 16.19
C GLY A 83 0.41 -12.37 16.94
N ALA A 84 0.94 -11.36 17.64
CA ALA A 84 2.24 -11.41 18.27
C ALA A 84 2.31 -10.55 19.54
N THR A 85 3.09 -11.02 20.52
CA THR A 85 3.48 -10.23 21.69
C THR A 85 4.94 -9.82 21.56
N LEU A 86 5.21 -8.53 21.69
CA LEU A 86 6.56 -7.96 21.68
C LEU A 86 6.91 -7.43 23.07
N ARG A 87 7.95 -8.00 23.68
CA ARG A 87 8.54 -7.51 24.93
C ARG A 87 9.89 -6.89 24.64
N ILE A 88 9.97 -5.57 24.72
CA ILE A 88 11.15 -4.80 24.34
C ILE A 88 11.77 -4.24 25.61
N THR A 89 13.00 -4.66 25.93
CA THR A 89 13.76 -4.15 27.09
C THR A 89 14.77 -3.11 26.62
N VAL A 90 14.70 -1.90 27.18
CA VAL A 90 15.58 -0.76 26.85
C VAL A 90 16.03 -0.06 28.12
N ALA A 91 17.02 0.84 28.03
CA ALA A 91 17.35 1.73 29.14
C ALA A 91 16.07 2.47 29.61
N ASP A 92 15.89 2.62 30.92
CA ASP A 92 14.68 3.22 31.50
C ASP A 92 14.45 4.70 31.14
N SER A 93 15.48 5.36 30.62
CA SER A 93 15.42 6.70 30.01
C SER A 93 14.83 6.73 28.59
N LEU A 94 14.53 5.58 27.99
CA LEU A 94 13.97 5.44 26.65
C LEU A 94 12.57 4.81 26.69
N THR A 95 11.78 5.11 25.67
CA THR A 95 10.49 4.48 25.39
C THR A 95 10.66 3.50 24.22
N ALA A 96 10.00 2.34 24.32
CA ALA A 96 9.88 1.40 23.21
C ALA A 96 8.41 1.26 22.81
N VAL A 97 8.10 1.63 21.56
CA VAL A 97 6.76 1.54 20.96
C VAL A 97 6.72 0.35 20.00
N GLY A 98 5.65 -0.44 20.07
CA GLY A 98 5.45 -1.60 19.20
C GLY A 98 4.07 -1.62 18.53
N ASN A 99 3.82 -2.67 17.77
CA ASN A 99 2.54 -2.92 17.13
C ASN A 99 1.43 -3.24 18.16
N GLY A 100 0.18 -2.99 17.80
CA GLY A 100 -0.98 -3.32 18.63
C GLY A 100 -1.08 -2.50 19.91
N ARG A 101 -1.57 -3.07 21.01
CA ARG A 101 -1.87 -2.33 22.24
C ARG A 101 -0.79 -2.51 23.30
N LEU A 102 -0.46 -1.43 24.01
CA LEU A 102 0.39 -1.49 25.20
C LEU A 102 -0.36 -2.23 26.29
N LYS A 103 0.23 -3.32 26.79
CA LYS A 103 -0.34 -4.12 27.89
C LYS A 103 0.31 -3.78 29.21
N GLN A 104 1.62 -3.57 29.20
CA GLN A 104 2.38 -3.39 30.43
C GLN A 104 3.69 -2.66 30.16
N THR A 105 4.08 -1.82 31.13
CA THR A 105 5.44 -1.29 31.25
C THR A 105 5.99 -1.70 32.60
N ILE A 106 7.15 -2.34 32.63
CA ILE A 106 7.81 -2.83 33.84
C ILE A 106 9.12 -2.07 34.03
N LYS A 107 9.32 -1.45 35.19
CA LYS A 107 10.65 -0.98 35.62
C LYS A 107 11.39 -2.14 36.27
N ASN A 108 12.53 -2.53 35.73
CA ASN A 108 13.22 -3.77 36.13
C ASN A 108 14.14 -3.59 37.36
N GLY A 109 14.28 -2.37 37.89
CA GLY A 109 15.13 -2.09 39.06
C GLY A 109 16.64 -2.09 38.78
N ASN A 110 17.06 -2.31 37.54
CA ASN A 110 18.46 -2.38 37.11
C ASN A 110 18.82 -1.32 36.04
N GLY A 111 18.11 -0.19 36.02
CA GLY A 111 18.29 0.87 35.00
C GLY A 111 17.64 0.57 33.64
N THR A 112 16.80 -0.46 33.55
CA THR A 112 16.05 -0.79 32.32
C THR A 112 14.55 -0.81 32.54
N SER A 113 13.81 -0.66 31.45
CA SER A 113 12.36 -0.84 31.39
C SER A 113 11.97 -1.81 30.28
N THR A 114 10.95 -2.62 30.54
CA THR A 114 10.36 -3.55 29.57
C THR A 114 8.99 -3.08 29.15
N TRP A 115 8.78 -2.90 27.85
CA TRP A 115 7.51 -2.52 27.23
C TRP A 115 6.90 -3.73 26.55
N GLN A 116 5.70 -4.13 26.98
CA GLN A 116 4.96 -5.25 26.39
C GLN A 116 3.81 -4.74 25.53
N TRP A 117 3.92 -4.99 24.23
CA TRP A 117 2.92 -4.70 23.22
C TRP A 117 2.30 -5.99 22.68
N GLU A 118 1.04 -5.96 22.29
CA GLU A 118 0.33 -7.13 21.76
C GLU A 118 -0.54 -6.75 20.56
N VAL A 119 -0.35 -7.47 19.46
CA VAL A 119 -1.24 -7.53 18.30
C VAL A 119 -2.03 -8.83 18.39
N THR A 120 -3.32 -8.75 18.14
CA THR A 120 -4.26 -9.88 18.19
C THR A 120 -4.76 -10.32 16.82
N SER A 121 -4.62 -9.47 15.80
CA SER A 121 -4.86 -9.83 14.39
C SER A 121 -3.66 -10.53 13.77
N PRO A 122 -3.82 -11.28 12.65
CA PRO A 122 -2.71 -11.71 11.82
C PRO A 122 -1.79 -10.55 11.46
N ILE A 123 -0.49 -10.80 11.41
CA ILE A 123 0.52 -9.78 11.14
C ILE A 123 1.68 -10.38 10.36
N ASN A 124 2.10 -9.70 9.30
CA ASN A 124 3.29 -10.11 8.57
C ASN A 124 4.56 -10.01 9.43
N SER A 125 5.49 -10.94 9.24
CA SER A 125 6.77 -10.93 9.97
C SER A 125 7.54 -9.60 9.80
N TYR A 126 7.59 -9.03 8.59
CA TYR A 126 8.30 -7.76 8.38
C TYR A 126 7.64 -6.57 9.11
N ASN A 127 6.36 -6.69 9.46
CA ASN A 127 5.58 -5.65 10.14
C ASN A 127 5.88 -5.56 11.64
N ILE A 128 6.48 -6.61 12.23
CA ILE A 128 6.86 -6.60 13.63
C ILE A 128 8.02 -5.62 13.83
N VAL A 129 7.75 -4.52 14.53
CA VAL A 129 8.69 -3.39 14.66
C VAL A 129 8.76 -2.87 16.10
N PRO A 130 9.97 -2.66 16.63
CA PRO A 130 10.20 -1.77 17.76
C PRO A 130 10.67 -0.38 17.30
N TYR A 131 10.03 0.69 17.77
CA TYR A 131 10.55 2.05 17.70
C TYR A 131 11.07 2.49 19.06
N ILE A 132 12.32 2.89 19.14
CA ILE A 132 13.00 3.17 20.41
C ILE A 132 13.56 4.59 20.38
N GLY A 133 13.22 5.39 21.38
CA GLY A 133 13.66 6.79 21.48
C GLY A 133 13.04 7.52 22.67
N LYS A 134 13.28 8.83 22.76
CA LYS A 134 12.65 9.71 23.76
C LYS A 134 11.32 10.24 23.23
N TYR A 135 10.31 9.40 23.29
CA TYR A 135 8.98 9.70 22.79
C TYR A 135 8.11 10.43 23.84
N ALA A 136 7.32 11.39 23.36
CA ALA A 136 6.10 11.84 24.00
C ALA A 136 4.89 11.16 23.32
N HIS A 137 3.78 11.09 24.04
CA HIS A 137 2.54 10.46 23.59
C HIS A 137 1.37 11.43 23.65
N PHE A 138 0.50 11.35 22.65
CA PHE A 138 -0.84 11.90 22.68
C PHE A 138 -1.78 11.00 21.89
N ASN A 139 -3.08 11.13 22.12
CA ASN A 139 -4.08 10.27 21.49
C ASN A 139 -5.36 11.04 21.18
N GLU A 140 -6.20 10.41 20.38
CA GLU A 140 -7.60 10.80 20.19
C GLU A 140 -8.49 9.56 19.99
N LYS A 141 -9.80 9.77 20.11
CA LYS A 141 -10.81 8.75 19.79
C LYS A 141 -11.48 9.14 18.48
N TYR A 142 -11.43 8.25 17.50
CA TYR A 142 -12.09 8.44 16.22
C TYR A 142 -13.37 7.61 16.15
N LYS A 143 -14.50 8.25 15.81
CA LYS A 143 -15.78 7.58 15.63
C LYS A 143 -15.86 7.01 14.22
N GLY A 144 -15.32 5.82 14.02
CA GLY A 144 -15.31 5.14 12.73
C GLY A 144 -16.50 4.22 12.49
N GLU A 145 -16.52 3.58 11.32
CA GLU A 145 -17.63 2.76 10.86
C GLU A 145 -17.89 1.52 11.73
N ALA A 146 -16.87 0.93 12.37
CA ALA A 146 -17.02 -0.20 13.29
C ALA A 146 -17.02 0.19 14.79
N GLY A 147 -17.15 1.49 15.10
CA GLY A 147 -17.23 2.00 16.47
C GLY A 147 -16.11 2.99 16.80
N MET A 148 -15.85 3.17 18.10
CA MET A 148 -14.77 4.04 18.56
C MET A 148 -13.42 3.36 18.35
N LEU A 149 -12.56 4.00 17.56
CA LEU A 149 -11.18 3.62 17.32
C LEU A 149 -10.24 4.45 18.20
N ASP A 150 -9.24 3.78 18.76
CA ASP A 150 -8.14 4.44 19.45
C ASP A 150 -7.05 4.77 18.45
N MET A 151 -6.70 6.06 18.37
CA MET A 151 -5.60 6.56 17.56
C MET A 151 -4.53 7.13 18.50
N ASP A 152 -3.39 6.46 18.57
CA ASP A 152 -2.26 6.87 19.41
C ASP A 152 -1.12 7.42 18.57
N TYR A 153 -0.45 8.44 19.09
CA TYR A 153 0.61 9.13 18.38
C TYR A 153 1.84 9.23 19.26
N TRP A 154 2.95 8.69 18.75
CA TRP A 154 4.23 8.64 19.46
C TRP A 154 5.26 9.41 18.67
N VAL A 155 5.67 10.56 19.19
CA VAL A 155 6.61 11.48 18.52
C VAL A 155 7.75 11.84 19.45
N LEU A 156 8.91 12.20 18.93
CA LEU A 156 10.01 12.68 19.75
C LEU A 156 9.54 13.88 20.56
N ALA A 157 9.90 13.92 21.85
CA ALA A 157 9.25 14.83 22.81
C ALA A 157 9.29 16.30 22.39
N TYR A 158 10.37 16.73 21.74
CA TYR A 158 10.56 18.10 21.27
C TYR A 158 9.77 18.45 19.99
N ASP A 159 9.15 17.48 19.32
CA ASP A 159 8.35 17.68 18.11
C ASP A 159 6.84 17.57 18.39
N LEU A 160 6.44 17.42 19.66
CA LEU A 160 5.05 17.21 20.08
C LEU A 160 4.08 18.26 19.50
N ASP A 161 4.45 19.54 19.53
CA ASP A 161 3.57 20.62 19.03
C ASP A 161 3.45 20.61 17.50
N SER A 162 4.52 20.27 16.79
CA SER A 162 4.50 20.10 15.33
C SER A 162 3.60 18.92 14.96
N ALA A 163 3.73 17.80 15.68
CA ALA A 163 2.91 16.61 15.47
C ALA A 163 1.42 16.89 15.72
N ARG A 164 1.05 17.60 16.79
CA ARG A 164 -0.36 17.95 17.07
C ARG A 164 -0.99 18.80 15.97
N LYS A 165 -0.20 19.59 15.24
CA LYS A 165 -0.68 20.37 14.09
C LYS A 165 -0.84 19.48 12.85
N GLN A 166 0.19 18.69 12.54
CA GLN A 166 0.25 17.90 11.31
C GLN A 166 -0.66 16.66 11.35
N PHE A 167 -0.70 15.94 12.47
CA PHE A 167 -1.41 14.66 12.58
C PHE A 167 -2.94 14.81 12.57
N LYS A 168 -3.47 16.04 12.42
CA LYS A 168 -4.88 16.28 12.05
C LYS A 168 -5.26 15.64 10.70
N ASP A 169 -4.28 15.32 9.86
CA ASP A 169 -4.52 14.55 8.64
C ASP A 169 -4.81 13.07 8.92
N ALA A 170 -4.45 12.51 10.08
CA ALA A 170 -4.73 11.11 10.41
C ALA A 170 -6.25 10.82 10.53
N PRO A 171 -7.07 11.56 11.30
CA PRO A 171 -8.52 11.34 11.32
C PRO A 171 -9.19 11.71 9.98
N ARG A 172 -8.59 12.61 9.19
CA ARG A 172 -9.04 12.88 7.82
C ARG A 172 -8.83 11.67 6.91
N MET A 173 -7.63 11.08 6.97
CA MET A 173 -7.28 9.87 6.24
C MET A 173 -8.24 8.74 6.60
N MET A 174 -8.44 8.50 7.90
CA MET A 174 -9.36 7.46 8.38
C MET A 174 -10.76 7.64 7.79
N LYS A 175 -11.30 8.86 7.78
CA LYS A 175 -12.63 9.16 7.23
C LYS A 175 -12.73 8.90 5.73
N ALA A 176 -11.75 9.34 4.95
CA ALA A 176 -11.75 9.13 3.50
C ALA A 176 -11.57 7.64 3.15
N PHE A 177 -10.69 6.94 3.84
CA PHE A 177 -10.41 5.53 3.59
C PHE A 177 -11.55 4.64 4.06
N GLU A 178 -12.19 4.92 5.20
CA GLU A 178 -13.39 4.18 5.57
C GLU A 178 -14.51 4.35 4.54
N TYR A 179 -14.71 5.56 4.01
CA TYR A 179 -15.66 5.77 2.92
C TYR A 179 -15.36 4.87 1.72
N TRP A 180 -14.11 4.86 1.23
CA TRP A 180 -13.74 4.13 0.01
C TRP A 180 -13.55 2.62 0.20
N PHE A 181 -13.01 2.20 1.33
CA PHE A 181 -12.50 0.83 1.58
C PHE A 181 -13.29 0.07 2.63
N GLY A 182 -14.13 0.75 3.42
CA GLY A 182 -14.85 0.17 4.54
C GLY A 182 -14.09 0.29 5.85
N PRO A 183 -14.65 -0.24 6.96
CA PRO A 183 -14.09 -0.03 8.29
C PRO A 183 -12.60 -0.36 8.36
N TYR A 184 -11.85 0.42 9.15
CA TYR A 184 -10.44 0.12 9.43
C TYR A 184 -10.26 -1.34 9.91
N PRO A 185 -9.31 -2.12 9.37
CA PRO A 185 -9.28 -3.56 9.62
C PRO A 185 -8.65 -3.98 10.96
N PHE A 186 -8.10 -3.05 11.75
CA PHE A 186 -7.35 -3.39 12.97
C PHE A 186 -7.89 -2.69 14.22
N TYR A 187 -9.21 -2.48 14.33
CA TYR A 187 -9.84 -1.85 15.53
C TYR A 187 -9.40 -2.44 16.86
N LYS A 188 -9.26 -3.77 16.92
CA LYS A 188 -8.85 -4.49 18.15
C LYS A 188 -7.44 -4.11 18.58
N ASP A 189 -6.57 -3.81 17.63
CA ASP A 189 -5.15 -3.51 17.85
C ASP A 189 -4.89 -1.99 17.94
N GLY A 190 -5.84 -1.17 17.47
CA GLY A 190 -5.73 0.28 17.41
C GLY A 190 -4.98 0.77 16.17
N TYR A 191 -4.90 2.08 16.00
CA TYR A 191 -4.11 2.73 14.98
C TYR A 191 -3.04 3.60 15.62
N LYS A 192 -1.83 3.65 15.05
CA LYS A 192 -0.81 4.58 15.51
C LYS A 192 0.00 5.19 14.38
N LEU A 193 0.42 6.43 14.59
CA LEU A 193 1.58 7.01 13.91
C LEU A 193 2.76 7.08 14.89
N VAL A 194 3.92 6.60 14.46
CA VAL A 194 5.14 6.61 15.26
C VAL A 194 6.24 7.34 14.51
N GLN A 195 6.76 8.44 15.08
CA GLN A 195 7.85 9.19 14.46
C GLN A 195 9.09 8.29 14.34
N ALA A 196 9.58 8.11 13.12
CA ALA A 196 10.55 7.07 12.79
C ALA A 196 11.87 7.64 12.24
N PRO A 197 13.02 6.95 12.45
CA PRO A 197 14.33 7.38 11.95
C PRO A 197 14.51 7.17 10.43
N HIS A 198 13.43 6.95 9.69
CA HIS A 198 13.32 6.77 8.25
C HIS A 198 12.02 7.42 7.77
N LEU A 199 11.82 7.51 6.46
CA LEU A 199 10.78 8.34 5.86
C LEU A 199 9.33 7.89 6.14
N GLY A 200 9.07 6.60 5.95
CA GLY A 200 7.77 5.95 6.05
C GLY A 200 7.97 4.44 6.02
N MET A 201 6.96 3.71 6.48
CA MET A 201 6.79 2.26 6.37
C MET A 201 5.43 1.90 6.97
N GLU A 202 4.69 1.01 6.33
CA GLU A 202 3.35 0.55 6.70
C GLU A 202 3.30 -0.45 7.85
N HIS A 203 4.22 -0.36 8.82
CA HIS A 203 4.26 -1.31 9.93
C HIS A 203 2.89 -1.41 10.63
N GLN A 204 2.23 -2.57 10.48
CA GLN A 204 0.83 -2.78 10.86
C GLN A 204 0.48 -2.20 12.22
N SER A 205 -0.56 -1.37 12.30
CA SER A 205 -1.04 -0.67 13.52
C SER A 205 0.00 0.26 14.20
N ALA A 206 1.19 0.44 13.64
CA ALA A 206 2.29 1.26 14.16
C ALA A 206 3.04 1.96 13.00
N VAL A 207 2.26 2.63 12.16
CA VAL A 207 2.70 3.23 10.90
C VAL A 207 3.84 4.23 11.14
N ALA A 208 4.93 4.08 10.39
CA ALA A 208 6.13 4.88 10.55
C ALA A 208 5.94 6.27 9.94
N TYR A 209 6.36 7.30 10.67
CA TYR A 209 6.24 8.69 10.23
C TYR A 209 7.60 9.42 10.25
N GLY A 210 8.12 9.74 9.07
CA GLY A 210 9.38 10.47 8.91
C GLY A 210 9.29 11.72 8.05
N ASN A 211 8.07 12.20 7.75
CA ASN A 211 7.85 13.27 6.77
C ASN A 211 8.20 14.68 7.26
N GLN A 212 8.80 14.80 8.46
CA GLN A 212 9.22 16.07 9.05
C GLN A 212 8.08 17.09 9.25
N PHE A 213 6.85 16.61 9.45
CA PHE A 213 5.68 17.47 9.69
C PHE A 213 5.35 18.40 8.51
N LYS A 214 5.51 17.89 7.27
CA LYS A 214 5.25 18.60 6.03
C LYS A 214 4.13 17.95 5.23
N ASN A 215 3.38 18.76 4.49
CA ASN A 215 2.54 18.25 3.40
C ASN A 215 3.39 17.79 2.21
N GLY A 216 2.83 16.94 1.35
CA GLY A 216 3.52 16.30 0.25
C GLY A 216 4.61 15.34 0.71
N TYR A 217 5.37 14.81 -0.25
CA TYR A 217 6.48 13.89 0.01
C TYR A 217 7.73 14.71 0.36
N LEU A 218 8.03 14.85 1.65
CA LEU A 218 9.07 15.75 2.17
C LEU A 218 8.92 17.20 1.69
N GLY A 219 7.69 17.68 1.51
CA GLY A 219 7.41 19.00 0.94
C GLY A 219 7.35 19.06 -0.58
N ARG A 220 7.42 17.92 -1.28
CA ARG A 220 7.33 17.85 -2.74
C ARG A 220 5.99 17.30 -3.20
N ASP A 221 5.51 17.80 -4.33
CA ASP A 221 4.36 17.24 -5.01
C ASP A 221 4.81 16.20 -6.05
N LEU A 222 4.49 14.93 -5.81
CA LEU A 222 4.82 13.85 -6.74
C LEU A 222 3.96 13.89 -8.01
N SER A 223 2.76 14.49 -7.95
CA SER A 223 1.87 14.64 -9.11
C SER A 223 2.24 15.84 -9.99
N GLY A 224 2.88 16.87 -9.43
CA GLY A 224 3.15 18.13 -10.11
C GLY A 224 1.90 18.99 -10.40
N THR A 225 0.78 18.74 -9.74
CA THR A 225 -0.50 19.41 -9.96
C THR A 225 -0.85 20.46 -8.89
N GLY A 226 -0.08 20.51 -7.81
CA GLY A 226 -0.34 21.28 -6.59
C GLY A 226 -1.17 20.53 -5.54
N TRP A 227 -1.92 19.48 -5.94
CA TRP A 227 -2.80 18.75 -5.02
C TRP A 227 -2.03 17.97 -3.96
N GLY A 228 -0.88 17.38 -4.31
CA GLY A 228 -0.05 16.64 -3.36
C GLY A 228 0.50 17.49 -2.20
N LEU A 229 0.46 18.83 -2.30
CA LEU A 229 0.89 19.72 -1.20
C LEU A 229 -0.25 20.08 -0.23
N LYS A 230 -1.46 19.56 -0.44
CA LYS A 230 -2.63 19.88 0.39
C LYS A 230 -2.80 18.97 1.60
N TRP A 231 -2.03 17.89 1.68
CA TRP A 231 -2.09 16.85 2.70
C TRP A 231 -0.73 16.21 2.93
N ASP A 232 -0.55 15.52 4.06
CA ASP A 232 0.67 14.79 4.39
C ASP A 232 0.79 13.48 3.62
N PHE A 233 1.79 13.36 2.75
CA PHE A 233 1.96 12.17 1.92
C PHE A 233 2.08 10.88 2.73
N ILE A 234 2.92 10.90 3.77
CA ILE A 234 3.26 9.70 4.53
C ILE A 234 2.06 9.25 5.38
N ILE A 235 1.26 10.18 5.91
CA ILE A 235 0.05 9.80 6.66
C ILE A 235 -0.98 9.13 5.75
N VAL A 236 -1.13 9.59 4.50
CA VAL A 236 -2.12 9.05 3.58
C VAL A 236 -1.63 7.75 2.93
N HIS A 237 -0.40 7.73 2.41
CA HIS A 237 0.15 6.57 1.72
C HIS A 237 0.38 5.41 2.70
N GLU A 238 1.20 5.59 3.72
CA GLU A 238 1.59 4.49 4.60
C GLU A 238 0.39 3.90 5.37
N SER A 239 -0.64 4.70 5.66
CA SER A 239 -1.86 4.20 6.29
C SER A 239 -2.84 3.56 5.33
N GLY A 240 -2.72 3.80 4.02
CA GLY A 240 -3.51 3.10 2.99
C GLY A 240 -3.19 1.62 2.96
N HIS A 241 -1.95 1.27 3.27
CA HIS A 241 -1.49 -0.10 3.40
C HIS A 241 -2.17 -0.90 4.53
N GLU A 242 -2.78 -0.23 5.52
CA GLU A 242 -3.59 -0.92 6.52
C GLU A 242 -4.75 -1.71 5.85
N TRP A 243 -5.32 -1.19 4.74
CA TRP A 243 -6.28 -1.92 3.92
C TRP A 243 -5.60 -2.78 2.84
N PHE A 244 -4.55 -2.26 2.20
CA PHE A 244 -3.85 -2.91 1.07
C PHE A 244 -2.37 -3.13 1.36
N ALA A 245 -2.07 -4.17 2.14
CA ALA A 245 -0.77 -4.80 2.39
C ALA A 245 -0.85 -5.58 3.70
N ASN A 246 -1.53 -4.99 4.69
CA ASN A 246 -1.67 -5.56 6.03
C ASN A 246 -2.98 -6.36 6.16
N ASN A 247 -4.11 -5.81 5.70
CA ASN A 247 -5.37 -6.56 5.67
C ASN A 247 -5.46 -7.53 4.49
N ILE A 248 -4.97 -7.11 3.32
CA ILE A 248 -4.86 -7.91 2.09
C ILE A 248 -3.38 -8.01 1.73
N THR A 249 -2.71 -9.06 2.20
CA THR A 249 -1.29 -9.31 1.97
C THR A 249 -1.11 -10.15 0.69
N THR A 250 -0.04 -9.95 -0.09
CA THR A 250 0.23 -10.82 -1.24
C THR A 250 0.96 -12.08 -0.79
N LYS A 251 0.75 -13.20 -1.48
CA LYS A 251 1.47 -14.45 -1.18
C LYS A 251 2.93 -14.43 -1.64
N ASP A 252 3.23 -13.62 -2.64
CA ASP A 252 4.57 -13.49 -3.24
C ASP A 252 4.87 -12.02 -3.54
N ILE A 253 6.14 -11.64 -3.43
CA ILE A 253 6.62 -10.29 -3.71
C ILE A 253 6.43 -9.95 -5.21
N ALA A 254 6.33 -10.94 -6.09
CA ALA A 254 5.98 -10.72 -7.49
C ALA A 254 4.63 -9.99 -7.68
N ASP A 255 3.74 -10.05 -6.69
CA ASP A 255 2.40 -9.46 -6.72
C ASP A 255 2.32 -8.09 -5.99
N MET A 256 3.44 -7.45 -5.63
CA MET A 256 3.48 -6.20 -4.82
C MET A 256 2.65 -5.02 -5.36
N TRP A 257 2.23 -5.02 -6.63
CA TRP A 257 1.28 -4.03 -7.14
C TRP A 257 -0.06 -4.02 -6.39
N VAL A 258 -0.46 -5.12 -5.76
CA VAL A 258 -1.66 -5.15 -4.91
C VAL A 258 -1.47 -4.26 -3.69
N HIS A 259 -0.25 -4.16 -3.16
CA HIS A 259 0.10 -3.29 -2.04
C HIS A 259 0.25 -1.86 -2.56
N GLU A 260 1.22 -1.66 -3.45
CA GLU A 260 1.63 -0.33 -3.87
C GLU A 260 0.65 0.36 -4.82
N GLY A 261 0.01 -0.40 -5.71
CA GLY A 261 -0.90 0.16 -6.71
C GLY A 261 -2.20 0.65 -6.09
N PHE A 262 -2.78 -0.11 -5.16
CA PHE A 262 -3.97 0.32 -4.44
C PHE A 262 -3.66 1.42 -3.43
N THR A 263 -2.54 1.34 -2.72
CA THR A 263 -2.14 2.40 -1.79
C THR A 263 -1.80 3.69 -2.53
N ASN A 264 -1.07 3.63 -3.65
CA ASN A 264 -0.87 4.81 -4.49
C ASN A 264 -2.21 5.37 -5.00
N TYR A 265 -3.15 4.51 -5.41
CA TYR A 265 -4.44 4.99 -5.85
C TYR A 265 -5.30 5.59 -4.72
N SER A 266 -5.08 5.15 -3.47
CA SER A 266 -5.71 5.74 -2.28
C SER A 266 -5.43 7.23 -2.12
N GLU A 267 -4.25 7.70 -2.56
CA GLU A 267 -3.88 9.12 -2.57
C GLU A 267 -4.82 9.95 -3.46
N SER A 268 -5.17 9.39 -4.62
CA SER A 268 -6.13 10.00 -5.56
C SER A 268 -7.54 9.99 -4.98
N LEU A 269 -7.92 8.92 -4.28
CA LEU A 269 -9.23 8.78 -3.63
C LEU A 269 -9.37 9.70 -2.40
N PHE A 270 -8.29 9.92 -1.66
CA PHE A 270 -8.24 10.91 -0.58
C PHE A 270 -8.40 12.32 -1.14
N THR A 271 -7.67 12.62 -2.22
CA THR A 271 -7.75 13.92 -2.89
C THR A 271 -9.17 14.16 -3.44
N ASP A 272 -9.76 13.16 -4.08
CA ASP A 272 -11.15 13.18 -4.54
C ASP A 272 -12.15 13.48 -3.41
N TYR A 273 -12.00 12.79 -2.28
CA TYR A 273 -12.92 12.89 -1.15
C TYR A 273 -12.96 14.30 -0.53
N TYR A 274 -11.80 14.95 -0.40
CA TYR A 274 -11.69 16.25 0.26
C TYR A 274 -11.72 17.45 -0.68
N TYR A 275 -11.30 17.28 -1.94
CA TYR A 275 -11.10 18.38 -2.89
C TYR A 275 -11.92 18.22 -4.16
N GLY A 276 -12.71 17.16 -4.27
CA GLY A 276 -13.62 16.91 -5.38
C GLY A 276 -13.03 16.02 -6.46
N LYS A 277 -13.92 15.45 -7.28
CA LYS A 277 -13.59 14.45 -8.29
C LYS A 277 -12.49 14.89 -9.26
N GLU A 278 -12.54 16.14 -9.74
CA GLU A 278 -11.54 16.60 -10.71
C GLU A 278 -10.15 16.76 -10.06
N ALA A 279 -10.06 17.16 -8.80
CA ALA A 279 -8.79 17.20 -8.09
C ALA A 279 -8.16 15.80 -7.97
N GLY A 280 -8.97 14.78 -7.67
CA GLY A 280 -8.53 13.38 -7.66
C GLY A 280 -8.10 12.87 -9.03
N ASN A 281 -8.86 13.23 -10.08
CA ASN A 281 -8.51 12.92 -11.47
C ASN A 281 -7.18 13.58 -11.87
N GLU A 282 -7.01 14.87 -11.59
CA GLU A 282 -5.78 15.63 -11.86
C GLU A 282 -4.58 15.01 -11.17
N TYR A 283 -4.71 14.69 -9.87
CA TYR A 283 -3.64 14.03 -9.12
C TYR A 283 -3.24 12.70 -9.77
N ALA A 284 -4.21 11.83 -10.09
CA ALA A 284 -3.95 10.54 -10.74
C ALA A 284 -3.26 10.71 -12.10
N ARG A 285 -3.70 11.67 -12.93
CA ARG A 285 -3.05 11.96 -14.21
C ARG A 285 -1.64 12.52 -14.02
N GLY A 286 -1.44 13.38 -13.03
CA GLY A 286 -0.15 14.01 -12.73
C GLY A 286 0.92 12.99 -12.35
N THR A 287 0.57 11.97 -11.57
CA THR A 287 1.54 10.93 -11.16
C THR A 287 2.07 10.08 -12.32
N ARG A 288 1.43 10.09 -13.50
CA ARG A 288 1.93 9.40 -14.71
C ARG A 288 3.33 9.83 -15.13
N ARG A 289 3.75 11.04 -14.78
CA ARG A 289 5.09 11.56 -15.04
C ARG A 289 6.22 10.72 -14.43
N ASN A 290 5.89 9.88 -13.45
CA ASN A 290 6.82 9.02 -12.74
C ASN A 290 6.79 7.56 -13.24
N ILE A 291 6.00 7.26 -14.28
CA ILE A 291 5.96 5.93 -14.92
C ILE A 291 7.20 5.75 -15.79
N SER A 292 7.94 4.66 -15.58
CA SER A 292 9.20 4.37 -16.28
C SER A 292 9.03 3.42 -17.46
N ASN A 293 8.12 2.45 -17.35
CA ASN A 293 7.91 1.34 -18.30
C ASN A 293 9.20 0.56 -18.62
N ASP A 294 10.01 0.29 -17.61
CA ASP A 294 11.33 -0.36 -17.74
C ASP A 294 11.25 -1.88 -17.83
N ILE A 295 10.53 -2.53 -16.92
CA ILE A 295 10.25 -3.97 -16.88
C ILE A 295 8.77 -4.20 -16.49
N PRO A 296 8.24 -5.43 -16.61
CA PRO A 296 6.89 -5.72 -16.13
C PRO A 296 6.70 -5.40 -14.63
N VAL A 297 5.49 -5.00 -14.26
CA VAL A 297 5.12 -4.72 -12.86
C VAL A 297 5.09 -6.02 -12.05
N ILE A 298 4.58 -7.10 -12.64
CA ILE A 298 4.65 -8.43 -12.02
C ILE A 298 6.11 -8.90 -12.01
N GLY A 299 6.59 -9.25 -10.81
CA GLY A 299 7.92 -9.80 -10.62
C GLY A 299 8.04 -11.27 -11.05
N ILE A 300 9.20 -11.86 -10.74
CA ILE A 300 9.41 -13.30 -10.95
C ILE A 300 8.94 -14.03 -9.68
N TYR A 301 7.95 -14.91 -9.82
CA TYR A 301 7.43 -15.69 -8.70
C TYR A 301 8.48 -16.63 -8.09
N GLY A 302 8.40 -16.84 -6.78
CA GLY A 302 9.17 -17.85 -6.05
C GLY A 302 10.64 -17.52 -5.79
N VAL A 303 11.09 -16.30 -6.11
CA VAL A 303 12.49 -15.88 -5.92
C VAL A 303 12.64 -14.65 -5.01
N ASN A 304 11.59 -14.29 -4.26
CA ASN A 304 11.58 -13.16 -3.32
C ASN A 304 12.02 -11.84 -3.98
N LYS A 305 11.47 -11.56 -5.17
CA LYS A 305 11.86 -10.41 -5.99
C LYS A 305 10.64 -9.75 -6.63
N GLU A 306 10.54 -8.43 -6.42
CA GLU A 306 9.53 -7.58 -7.04
C GLU A 306 9.79 -7.34 -8.53
N GLY A 307 8.77 -6.83 -9.21
CA GLY A 307 8.88 -6.31 -10.57
C GLY A 307 9.28 -4.84 -10.59
N SER A 308 8.77 -4.10 -11.58
CA SER A 308 9.03 -2.67 -11.72
C SER A 308 8.45 -1.83 -10.59
N GLY A 309 9.12 -0.72 -10.25
CA GLY A 309 8.56 0.37 -9.43
C GLY A 309 7.30 1.02 -10.04
N ASP A 310 6.96 0.72 -11.30
CA ASP A 310 5.67 1.06 -11.89
C ASP A 310 4.47 0.40 -11.18
N MET A 311 4.72 -0.54 -10.25
CA MET A 311 3.73 -1.04 -9.30
C MET A 311 3.00 0.06 -8.52
N TYR A 312 3.60 1.25 -8.41
CA TYR A 312 2.95 2.45 -7.88
C TYR A 312 2.12 3.15 -8.97
N TYR A 313 2.78 3.94 -9.82
CA TYR A 313 2.12 4.95 -10.64
C TYR A 313 1.38 4.37 -11.85
N LYS A 314 1.88 3.28 -12.45
CA LYS A 314 1.22 2.61 -13.57
C LYS A 314 0.04 1.80 -13.08
N ALA A 315 0.20 1.04 -11.99
CA ALA A 315 -0.90 0.28 -11.40
C ALA A 315 -2.01 1.20 -10.85
N GLY A 316 -1.64 2.30 -10.18
CA GLY A 316 -2.60 3.31 -9.72
C GLY A 316 -3.39 3.95 -10.87
N ASN A 317 -2.74 4.26 -11.99
CA ASN A 317 -3.41 4.79 -13.19
C ASN A 317 -4.23 3.73 -13.97
N MET A 318 -3.85 2.46 -13.89
CA MET A 318 -4.68 1.35 -14.37
C MET A 318 -5.98 1.26 -13.55
N LEU A 319 -5.89 1.29 -12.22
CA LEU A 319 -7.06 1.31 -11.33
C LEU A 319 -7.93 2.55 -11.59
N HIS A 320 -7.31 3.70 -11.84
CA HIS A 320 -8.02 4.90 -12.24
C HIS A 320 -8.81 4.70 -13.54
N SER A 321 -8.20 4.12 -14.57
CA SER A 321 -8.85 3.83 -15.85
C SER A 321 -10.04 2.87 -15.66
N ILE A 322 -9.88 1.82 -14.84
CA ILE A 322 -10.96 0.89 -14.47
C ILE A 322 -12.10 1.64 -13.78
N ARG A 323 -11.81 2.51 -12.81
CA ARG A 323 -12.81 3.34 -12.11
C ARG A 323 -13.61 4.19 -13.09
N GLN A 324 -12.97 4.80 -14.09
CA GLN A 324 -13.69 5.61 -15.08
C GLN A 324 -14.70 4.77 -15.89
N VAL A 325 -14.35 3.53 -16.25
CA VAL A 325 -15.24 2.62 -16.99
C VAL A 325 -16.48 2.25 -16.17
N ILE A 326 -16.31 1.95 -14.89
CA ILE A 326 -17.39 1.36 -14.08
C ILE A 326 -18.14 2.35 -13.17
N GLY A 327 -17.60 3.55 -13.01
CA GLY A 327 -18.14 4.61 -12.17
C GLY A 327 -17.89 4.43 -10.67
N ASP A 328 -17.98 5.55 -9.94
CA ASP A 328 -17.55 5.68 -8.54
C ASP A 328 -18.30 4.75 -7.58
N VAL A 329 -19.63 4.62 -7.76
CA VAL A 329 -20.47 3.79 -6.88
C VAL A 329 -20.08 2.32 -6.98
N LYS A 330 -19.87 1.81 -8.20
CA LYS A 330 -19.48 0.41 -8.40
C LYS A 330 -18.04 0.19 -7.95
N PHE A 331 -17.14 1.11 -8.27
CA PHE A 331 -15.74 1.02 -7.87
C PHE A 331 -15.58 0.99 -6.35
N ARG A 332 -16.25 1.91 -5.62
CA ARG A 332 -16.28 1.89 -4.15
C ARG A 332 -16.85 0.60 -3.59
N THR A 333 -17.95 0.10 -4.16
CA THR A 333 -18.54 -1.18 -3.73
C THR A 333 -17.54 -2.33 -3.89
N ILE A 334 -16.77 -2.35 -4.97
CA ILE A 334 -15.72 -3.36 -5.21
C ILE A 334 -14.59 -3.24 -4.18
N LEU A 335 -14.09 -2.03 -3.90
CA LEU A 335 -13.02 -1.82 -2.92
C LEU A 335 -13.43 -2.21 -1.49
N ARG A 336 -14.64 -1.83 -1.08
CA ARG A 336 -15.24 -2.27 0.19
C ARG A 336 -15.45 -3.79 0.23
N GLY A 337 -15.84 -4.35 -0.91
CA GLY A 337 -16.00 -5.79 -1.11
C GLY A 337 -14.68 -6.55 -0.95
N LEU A 338 -13.60 -6.08 -1.58
CA LEU A 338 -12.25 -6.66 -1.46
C LEU A 338 -11.83 -6.75 0.00
N ASN A 339 -11.90 -5.63 0.74
CA ASN A 339 -11.51 -5.55 2.15
C ASN A 339 -12.37 -6.42 3.08
N LYS A 340 -13.61 -6.72 2.69
CA LYS A 340 -14.48 -7.65 3.41
C LYS A 340 -14.21 -9.11 3.04
N THR A 341 -14.03 -9.43 1.76
CA THR A 341 -13.86 -10.79 1.25
C THR A 341 -12.49 -11.37 1.64
N TYR A 342 -11.46 -10.53 1.56
CA TYR A 342 -10.07 -10.86 1.85
C TYR A 342 -9.59 -10.28 3.19
N TYR A 343 -10.53 -10.03 4.12
CA TYR A 343 -10.21 -9.53 5.45
C TYR A 343 -9.22 -10.45 6.18
N HIS A 344 -8.04 -9.91 6.51
CA HIS A 344 -6.89 -10.62 7.11
C HIS A 344 -6.51 -11.89 6.34
N LYS A 345 -6.34 -11.77 5.01
CA LYS A 345 -5.94 -12.90 4.16
C LYS A 345 -4.77 -12.54 3.26
N THR A 346 -4.00 -13.58 2.94
CA THR A 346 -3.03 -13.54 1.85
C THR A 346 -3.69 -13.88 0.51
N VAL A 347 -3.34 -13.16 -0.55
CA VAL A 347 -3.94 -13.24 -1.89
C VAL A 347 -2.89 -13.35 -2.99
N THR A 348 -3.33 -13.81 -4.15
CA THR A 348 -2.59 -13.74 -5.42
C THR A 348 -3.14 -12.60 -6.28
N THR A 349 -2.33 -12.10 -7.22
CA THR A 349 -2.79 -11.17 -8.26
C THR A 349 -4.06 -11.67 -8.94
N LYS A 350 -4.11 -12.97 -9.30
CA LYS A 350 -5.26 -13.55 -10.01
C LYS A 350 -6.56 -13.45 -9.20
N GLU A 351 -6.51 -13.68 -7.89
CA GLU A 351 -7.69 -13.55 -7.02
C GLU A 351 -8.25 -12.12 -7.04
N ILE A 352 -7.38 -11.11 -7.05
CA ILE A 352 -7.77 -9.70 -7.10
C ILE A 352 -8.31 -9.32 -8.49
N GLU A 353 -7.63 -9.71 -9.58
CA GLU A 353 -8.07 -9.47 -10.95
C GLU A 353 -9.45 -10.08 -11.24
N ASP A 354 -9.64 -11.34 -10.84
CA ASP A 354 -10.89 -12.08 -11.02
C ASP A 354 -12.02 -11.45 -10.18
N TYR A 355 -11.74 -11.04 -8.94
CA TYR A 355 -12.72 -10.38 -8.07
C TYR A 355 -13.20 -9.07 -8.67
N ILE A 356 -12.29 -8.22 -9.15
CA ILE A 356 -12.63 -6.93 -9.75
C ILE A 356 -13.47 -7.15 -11.00
N SER A 357 -13.03 -8.02 -11.92
CA SER A 357 -13.73 -8.26 -13.19
C SER A 357 -15.15 -8.82 -12.96
N LYS A 358 -15.27 -9.80 -12.06
CA LYS A 358 -16.55 -10.41 -11.70
C LYS A 358 -17.53 -9.39 -11.12
N ASN A 359 -17.10 -8.58 -10.15
CA ASN A 359 -17.98 -7.61 -9.49
C ASN A 359 -18.22 -6.35 -10.33
N ALA A 360 -17.30 -6.00 -11.23
CA ALA A 360 -17.50 -4.98 -12.25
C ALA A 360 -18.59 -5.36 -13.27
N LYS A 361 -18.76 -6.68 -13.50
CA LYS A 361 -19.48 -7.24 -14.66
C LYS A 361 -18.84 -6.80 -15.98
N THR A 362 -17.51 -6.74 -16.00
CA THR A 362 -16.71 -6.35 -17.16
C THR A 362 -15.40 -7.11 -17.08
N ASP A 363 -15.01 -7.78 -18.16
CA ASP A 363 -13.76 -8.53 -18.20
C ASP A 363 -12.58 -7.57 -18.42
N PHE A 364 -11.80 -7.37 -17.37
CA PHE A 364 -10.58 -6.56 -17.38
C PHE A 364 -9.30 -7.41 -17.48
N SER A 365 -9.40 -8.72 -17.73
CA SER A 365 -8.21 -9.61 -17.82
C SER A 365 -7.14 -9.06 -18.77
N LYS A 366 -7.54 -8.60 -19.97
CA LYS A 366 -6.63 -7.99 -20.93
C LYS A 366 -6.15 -6.59 -20.55
N VAL A 367 -6.89 -5.87 -19.73
CA VAL A 367 -6.44 -4.62 -19.13
C VAL A 367 -5.34 -4.90 -18.10
N PHE A 368 -5.53 -5.90 -17.23
CA PHE A 368 -4.50 -6.32 -16.28
C PHE A 368 -3.25 -6.86 -16.99
N ASP A 369 -3.40 -7.76 -17.97
CA ASP A 369 -2.28 -8.27 -18.78
C ASP A 369 -1.46 -7.12 -19.38
N GLN A 370 -2.15 -6.14 -19.97
CA GLN A 370 -1.51 -5.00 -20.60
C GLN A 370 -0.64 -4.20 -19.63
N TYR A 371 -1.20 -3.77 -18.50
CA TYR A 371 -0.52 -2.84 -17.62
C TYR A 371 0.42 -3.52 -16.62
N LEU A 372 0.14 -4.77 -16.24
CA LEU A 372 0.92 -5.48 -15.22
C LEU A 372 2.00 -6.39 -15.81
N ARG A 373 1.75 -7.01 -16.97
CA ARG A 373 2.63 -8.03 -17.56
C ARG A 373 3.44 -7.52 -18.76
N THR A 374 3.27 -6.26 -19.16
CA THR A 374 4.03 -5.63 -20.24
C THR A 374 4.53 -4.25 -19.86
N THR A 375 5.56 -3.78 -20.58
CA THR A 375 6.02 -2.39 -20.52
C THR A 375 5.25 -1.46 -21.47
N GLN A 376 4.38 -2.00 -22.32
CA GLN A 376 3.68 -1.23 -23.34
C GLN A 376 2.55 -0.38 -22.74
N ILE A 377 2.37 0.82 -23.29
CA ILE A 377 1.18 1.67 -23.08
C ILE A 377 0.34 1.63 -24.37
N PRO A 378 -0.95 1.19 -24.29
CA PRO A 378 -1.83 1.15 -25.45
C PRO A 378 -1.94 2.52 -26.12
N THR A 379 -1.97 2.52 -27.44
CA THR A 379 -2.17 3.74 -28.23
C THR A 379 -3.49 3.63 -28.97
N LEU A 380 -4.36 4.63 -28.81
CA LEU A 380 -5.51 4.78 -29.69
C LEU A 380 -5.05 5.44 -30.98
N GLU A 381 -5.06 4.70 -32.08
CA GLU A 381 -4.86 5.24 -33.42
C GLU A 381 -6.23 5.63 -33.98
N TYR A 382 -6.38 6.86 -34.45
CA TYR A 382 -7.66 7.32 -35.00
C TYR A 382 -7.52 8.26 -36.20
N LYS A 383 -8.54 8.24 -37.06
CA LYS A 383 -8.69 9.17 -38.18
C LYS A 383 -10.09 9.73 -38.18
N VAL A 384 -10.19 11.04 -38.27
CA VAL A 384 -11.44 11.74 -38.53
C VAL A 384 -11.53 12.03 -40.03
N ASP A 385 -12.60 11.56 -40.68
CA ASP A 385 -12.83 11.71 -42.12
C ASP A 385 -14.28 12.15 -42.35
N GLY A 386 -14.49 13.45 -42.56
CA GLY A 386 -15.83 14.05 -42.65
C GLY A 386 -16.68 13.79 -41.39
N TYR A 387 -17.74 13.01 -41.56
CA TYR A 387 -18.67 12.61 -40.49
C TYR A 387 -18.35 11.22 -39.93
N SER A 388 -17.10 10.77 -39.98
CA SER A 388 -16.71 9.44 -39.50
C SER A 388 -15.44 9.48 -38.68
N LEU A 389 -15.48 8.91 -37.48
CA LEU A 389 -14.31 8.59 -36.67
C LEU A 389 -13.95 7.13 -36.87
N LYS A 390 -12.80 6.88 -37.50
CA LYS A 390 -12.17 5.56 -37.55
C LYS A 390 -11.19 5.43 -36.40
N TYR A 391 -11.21 4.31 -35.68
CA TYR A 391 -10.34 4.12 -34.51
C TYR A 391 -10.00 2.65 -34.26
N ARG A 392 -8.83 2.41 -33.66
CA ARG A 392 -8.38 1.09 -33.15
C ARG A 392 -7.30 1.25 -32.07
N TYR A 393 -7.02 0.19 -31.33
CA TYR A 393 -5.84 0.09 -30.49
C TYR A 393 -4.65 -0.46 -31.27
N ILE A 394 -3.48 0.12 -31.02
CA ILE A 394 -2.16 -0.38 -31.40
C ILE A 394 -1.25 -0.38 -30.16
N ASN A 395 -0.07 -1.01 -30.26
CA ASN A 395 0.89 -1.15 -29.15
C ASN A 395 0.26 -1.75 -27.88
N CYS A 396 -0.55 -2.79 -28.06
CA CYS A 396 -1.26 -3.46 -26.98
C CYS A 396 -1.27 -4.98 -27.16
N VAL A 397 -1.52 -5.71 -26.09
CA VAL A 397 -1.67 -7.17 -26.12
C VAL A 397 -2.88 -7.59 -26.97
N PRO A 398 -2.84 -8.78 -27.60
CA PRO A 398 -3.99 -9.32 -28.31
C PRO A 398 -5.23 -9.39 -27.41
N GLY A 399 -6.35 -8.89 -27.92
CA GLY A 399 -7.63 -8.85 -27.20
C GLY A 399 -7.78 -7.69 -26.20
N PHE A 400 -6.85 -6.72 -26.16
CA PHE A 400 -7.01 -5.52 -25.34
C PHE A 400 -8.33 -4.80 -25.65
N ASN A 401 -9.09 -4.50 -24.60
CA ASN A 401 -10.52 -4.18 -24.71
C ASN A 401 -10.98 -3.03 -23.80
N LEU A 402 -10.07 -2.18 -23.31
CA LEU A 402 -10.42 -1.04 -22.44
C LEU A 402 -11.39 -0.09 -23.16
N PRO A 403 -12.62 0.11 -22.67
CA PRO A 403 -13.51 1.14 -23.22
C PRO A 403 -12.96 2.53 -22.96
N LEU A 404 -13.16 3.44 -23.91
CA LEU A 404 -12.75 4.84 -23.76
C LEU A 404 -13.96 5.75 -23.82
N LYS A 405 -13.92 6.78 -23.01
CA LYS A 405 -14.84 7.90 -23.11
C LYS A 405 -14.23 8.94 -24.04
N ILE A 406 -15.00 9.35 -25.04
CA ILE A 406 -14.66 10.45 -25.94
C ILE A 406 -15.68 11.55 -25.74
N HIS A 407 -15.24 12.78 -25.97
CA HIS A 407 -16.10 13.94 -26.07
C HIS A 407 -16.19 14.35 -27.52
N PHE A 408 -17.41 14.49 -28.03
CA PHE A 408 -17.71 15.13 -29.28
C PHE A 408 -19.14 15.67 -29.17
N LYS A 409 -19.28 16.96 -28.82
CA LYS A 409 -20.48 17.65 -28.27
C LYS A 409 -21.03 17.06 -26.97
N THR A 410 -21.29 15.77 -26.97
CA THR A 410 -21.71 14.98 -25.81
C THR A 410 -20.70 13.88 -25.55
N ASP A 411 -20.68 13.45 -24.30
CA ASP A 411 -19.83 12.37 -23.86
C ASP A 411 -20.39 11.03 -24.32
N GLN A 412 -19.56 10.22 -24.98
CA GLN A 412 -19.94 8.89 -25.43
C GLN A 412 -18.82 7.87 -25.27
N TRP A 413 -19.19 6.60 -25.21
CA TRP A 413 -18.26 5.49 -25.05
C TRP A 413 -17.97 4.82 -26.38
N ILE A 414 -16.69 4.62 -26.66
CA ILE A 414 -16.22 3.74 -27.73
C ILE A 414 -15.60 2.48 -27.14
N LYS A 415 -15.59 1.41 -27.93
CA LYS A 415 -15.00 0.10 -27.56
C LYS A 415 -13.96 -0.29 -28.60
N PRO A 416 -12.76 0.31 -28.59
CA PRO A 416 -11.74 0.00 -29.57
C PRO A 416 -11.27 -1.45 -29.44
N THR A 417 -10.76 -1.97 -30.54
CA THR A 417 -10.10 -3.29 -30.66
C THR A 417 -8.83 -3.10 -31.49
N THR A 418 -8.06 -4.15 -31.71
CA THR A 418 -6.94 -4.10 -32.69
C THR A 418 -7.41 -3.93 -34.14
N GLU A 419 -8.67 -4.25 -34.43
CA GLU A 419 -9.30 -4.00 -35.72
C GLU A 419 -9.90 -2.60 -35.82
N TRP A 420 -9.88 -2.03 -37.03
CA TRP A 420 -10.50 -0.74 -37.34
C TRP A 420 -12.00 -0.78 -37.10
N LYS A 421 -12.49 0.18 -36.32
CA LYS A 421 -13.92 0.47 -36.15
C LYS A 421 -14.24 1.85 -36.68
N THR A 422 -15.50 2.05 -37.06
CA THR A 422 -16.01 3.36 -37.52
C THR A 422 -17.20 3.76 -36.66
N LEU A 423 -17.20 5.01 -36.19
CA LEU A 423 -18.32 5.68 -35.54
C LEU A 423 -18.79 6.83 -36.42
N SER A 424 -20.09 6.90 -36.70
CA SER A 424 -20.68 8.04 -37.40
C SER A 424 -20.74 9.25 -36.47
N LEU A 425 -20.30 10.39 -36.98
CA LEU A 425 -20.40 11.72 -36.36
C LEU A 425 -21.46 12.59 -37.07
N TYR A 426 -22.29 12.00 -37.95
CA TYR A 426 -23.36 12.71 -38.65
C TYR A 426 -24.52 13.05 -37.69
N PRO A 427 -25.22 14.19 -37.87
CA PRO A 427 -25.02 15.26 -38.88
C PRO A 427 -23.95 16.29 -38.54
N GLU A 428 -23.18 16.06 -37.49
CA GLU A 428 -22.61 17.14 -36.70
C GLU A 428 -21.16 17.49 -37.06
N GLY A 429 -20.39 16.55 -37.62
CA GLY A 429 -19.01 16.78 -38.07
C GLY A 429 -18.01 16.35 -36.99
N PRO A 430 -16.77 16.88 -36.95
CA PRO A 430 -15.78 16.49 -35.94
C PRO A 430 -15.35 17.59 -34.94
N THR A 431 -16.04 18.72 -34.93
CA THR A 431 -15.81 19.82 -33.97
C THR A 431 -15.77 19.32 -32.51
N ASP A 432 -14.73 19.69 -31.77
CA ASP A 432 -14.58 19.38 -30.34
C ASP A 432 -14.31 17.90 -30.00
N PHE A 433 -13.83 17.10 -30.95
CA PHE A 433 -13.37 15.74 -30.63
C PHE A 433 -12.20 15.76 -29.65
N SER A 434 -12.37 15.09 -28.50
CA SER A 434 -11.28 14.78 -27.58
C SER A 434 -11.50 13.43 -26.90
N ILE A 435 -10.42 12.87 -26.38
CA ILE A 435 -10.44 11.63 -25.60
C ILE A 435 -10.32 12.04 -24.14
N ASP A 436 -11.15 11.45 -23.27
CA ASP A 436 -11.10 11.72 -21.84
C ASP A 436 -9.66 11.46 -21.31
N PRO A 437 -9.01 12.45 -20.69
CA PRO A 437 -7.61 12.34 -20.30
C PRO A 437 -7.40 11.37 -19.12
N ASN A 438 -8.47 10.87 -18.48
CA ASN A 438 -8.39 9.98 -17.34
C ASN A 438 -7.99 8.53 -17.69
N PHE A 439 -7.91 8.17 -18.98
CA PHE A 439 -7.40 6.87 -19.41
C PHE A 439 -5.88 6.90 -19.61
N LEU A 440 -5.17 5.89 -19.10
CA LEU A 440 -3.72 5.73 -19.31
C LEU A 440 -3.43 5.15 -20.69
N ILE A 441 -3.62 5.95 -21.73
CA ILE A 441 -3.33 5.57 -23.11
C ILE A 441 -2.56 6.68 -23.83
N ASN A 442 -1.82 6.30 -24.86
CA ASN A 442 -1.32 7.24 -25.87
C ASN A 442 -2.40 7.47 -26.94
N LYS A 443 -2.21 8.52 -27.74
CA LYS A 443 -3.06 8.82 -28.88
C LYS A 443 -2.20 9.16 -30.10
N GLN A 444 -2.59 8.66 -31.27
CA GLN A 444 -1.91 8.87 -32.54
C GLN A 444 -2.90 9.16 -33.66
#